data_AF-A0A1M6FXA2-F1
#
_entry.id   AF-A0A1M6FXA2-F1
#
_cell.length_a   1.000
_cell.length_b   1.000
_cell.length_c   1.000
_cell.angle_alpha   90.00
_cell.angle_beta   90.00
_cell.angle_gamma   90.00
#
_symmetry.space_group_name_H-M   'P 1'
#
loop_
_entity.id
_entity.type
_entity.pdbx_description
1 polymer ?
#
loop_
_entity_poly.entity_id
_entity_poly.type
_entity_poly.pdbx_seq_one_letter_code
_entity_poly.pdbx_strand_id
1 'polypeptide(L)'
;MQGKRWTQEEKDKLAELYGTKSLDTIAKIMGRSINSISVMRQRLHLGAFLENGDYITLNQLLKAVKGTKYGDSYSLLSWVKNRGLPIIHKRVGKCSFRVVRLDDFWKWAETNKAFIDFSKMSECILGAEPDWVKSKRIEDTLCKAIKKTTPWTPLEDGRLADYIREGKKTGHEIAKIMHRSYGAVAKRCNDLGLGNPKRMTAHEHSWSNKEVEDVVKSVIAATPYPLIAARMDLSEKAIRGMLYRLYKTENQDKIRAIIKVSGKSQGREK
;
A
#
# COMPACT_ATOMS: atom_id res chain seq x y z
N MET A 1 40.48 37.62 -13.93
CA MET A 1 40.42 36.38 -14.74
C MET A 1 39.05 36.28 -15.40
N GLN A 2 39.00 36.31 -16.73
CA GLN A 2 37.75 36.14 -17.47
C GLN A 2 37.31 34.67 -17.35
N GLY A 3 36.16 34.43 -16.73
CA GLY A 3 35.64 33.07 -16.54
C GLY A 3 35.32 32.42 -17.89
N LYS A 4 35.73 31.15 -18.07
CA LYS A 4 35.45 30.35 -19.27
C LYS A 4 33.95 30.39 -19.57
N ARG A 5 33.56 30.92 -20.74
CA ARG A 5 32.16 30.99 -21.19
C ARG A 5 31.59 29.57 -21.28
N TRP A 6 30.30 29.44 -21.01
CA TRP A 6 29.59 28.16 -21.08
C TRP A 6 29.10 27.91 -22.50
N THR A 7 29.48 26.77 -23.09
CA THR A 7 28.95 26.33 -24.38
C THR A 7 27.56 25.72 -24.22
N GLN A 8 26.83 25.55 -25.33
CA GLN A 8 25.52 24.90 -25.29
C GLN A 8 25.64 23.42 -24.88
N GLU A 9 26.61 22.70 -25.43
CA GLU A 9 26.92 21.31 -25.04
C GLU A 9 27.21 21.16 -23.55
N GLU A 10 27.93 22.11 -22.94
CA GLU A 10 28.18 22.09 -21.50
C GLU A 10 26.90 22.33 -20.69
N LYS A 11 25.97 23.17 -21.18
CA LYS A 11 24.67 23.38 -20.52
C LYS A 11 23.80 22.12 -20.60
N ASP A 12 23.76 21.47 -21.76
CA ASP A 12 22.99 20.25 -21.98
C ASP A 12 23.55 19.09 -21.14
N LYS A 13 24.88 18.95 -21.11
CA LYS A 13 25.58 17.99 -20.25
C LYS A 13 25.34 18.27 -18.77
N LEU A 14 25.29 19.54 -18.36
CA LEU A 14 24.91 19.90 -17.00
C LEU A 14 23.48 19.45 -16.71
N ALA A 15 22.52 19.74 -17.59
CA ALA A 15 21.12 19.34 -17.40
C ALA A 15 20.96 17.81 -17.27
N GLU A 16 21.69 17.04 -18.07
CA GLU A 16 21.68 15.56 -18.02
C GLU A 16 22.30 14.99 -16.73
N LEU A 17 23.45 15.53 -16.31
CA LEU A 17 24.14 15.07 -15.11
C LEU A 17 23.50 15.60 -13.82
N TYR A 18 22.84 16.75 -13.90
CA TYR A 18 22.23 17.42 -12.76
C TYR A 18 21.10 16.55 -12.23
N GLY A 19 21.27 16.08 -10.99
CA GLY A 19 20.30 15.20 -10.36
C GLY A 19 20.52 13.70 -10.51
N THR A 20 21.57 13.28 -11.21
CA THR A 20 22.07 11.90 -11.17
C THR A 20 23.37 11.80 -10.36
N LYS A 21 24.18 12.86 -10.38
CA LYS A 21 25.46 12.96 -9.67
C LYS A 21 25.50 14.15 -8.71
N SER A 22 26.39 14.12 -7.71
CA SER A 22 26.58 15.26 -6.82
C SER A 22 27.26 16.43 -7.56
N LEU A 23 27.08 17.65 -7.06
CA LEU A 23 27.74 18.83 -7.62
C LEU A 23 29.26 18.69 -7.68
N ASP A 24 29.88 18.03 -6.69
CA ASP A 24 31.31 17.73 -6.69
C ASP A 24 31.72 16.82 -7.84
N THR A 25 30.94 15.77 -8.10
CA THR A 25 31.23 14.85 -9.21
C THR A 25 31.00 15.52 -10.55
N ILE A 26 29.96 16.33 -10.69
CA ILE A 26 29.69 17.11 -11.91
C ILE A 26 30.83 18.11 -12.16
N ALA A 27 31.26 18.82 -11.12
CA ALA A 27 32.40 19.74 -11.18
C ALA A 27 33.67 19.03 -11.69
N LYS A 28 33.96 17.82 -11.20
CA LYS A 28 35.07 16.98 -11.68
C LYS A 28 34.90 16.55 -13.14
N ILE A 29 33.72 16.06 -13.53
CA ILE A 29 33.43 15.61 -14.90
C ILE A 29 33.54 16.76 -15.91
N MET A 30 33.11 17.95 -15.53
CA MET A 30 33.08 19.13 -16.39
C MET A 30 34.35 19.99 -16.30
N GLY A 31 35.27 19.66 -15.38
CA GLY A 31 36.48 20.46 -15.13
C GLY A 31 36.17 21.90 -14.71
N ARG A 32 35.06 22.13 -13.98
CA ARG A 32 34.60 23.46 -13.55
C ARG A 32 34.46 23.51 -12.03
N SER A 33 34.59 24.71 -11.44
CA SER A 33 34.38 24.87 -10.00
C SER A 33 32.92 24.63 -9.61
N ILE A 34 32.70 24.15 -8.39
CA ILE A 34 31.35 23.91 -7.84
C ILE A 34 30.49 25.19 -7.90
N ASN A 35 31.08 26.36 -7.63
CA ASN A 35 30.38 27.65 -7.75
C ASN A 35 29.93 27.94 -9.19
N SER A 36 30.77 27.66 -10.19
CA SER A 36 30.41 27.85 -11.60
C SER A 36 29.23 26.95 -12.00
N ILE A 37 29.24 25.70 -11.55
CA ILE A 37 28.12 24.76 -11.74
C ILE A 37 26.84 25.28 -11.04
N SER A 38 26.96 25.75 -9.79
CA SER A 38 25.82 26.25 -9.00
C SER A 38 25.14 27.46 -9.64
N VAL A 39 25.94 28.44 -10.09
CA VAL A 39 25.45 29.64 -10.79
C VAL A 39 24.80 29.27 -12.12
N MET A 40 25.42 28.38 -12.91
CA MET A 40 24.85 28.00 -14.20
C MET A 40 23.55 27.21 -14.05
N ARG A 41 23.47 26.32 -13.06
CA ARG A 41 22.23 25.61 -12.71
C ARG A 41 21.09 26.58 -12.39
N GLN A 42 21.34 27.65 -11.62
CA GLN A 42 20.34 28.68 -11.36
C GLN A 42 19.90 29.39 -12.65
N ARG A 43 20.85 29.74 -13.52
CA ARG A 43 20.57 30.41 -14.82
C ARG A 43 19.81 29.53 -15.81
N LEU A 44 20.00 28.22 -15.75
CA LEU A 44 19.26 27.24 -16.55
C LEU A 44 17.89 26.89 -15.95
N HIS A 45 17.50 27.52 -14.84
CA HIS A 45 16.25 27.24 -14.14
C HIS A 45 16.04 25.76 -13.81
N LEU A 46 17.14 25.01 -13.59
CA LEU A 46 17.07 23.59 -13.20
C LEU A 46 16.47 23.38 -11.79
N GLY A 47 16.03 24.48 -11.14
CA GLY A 47 15.25 24.59 -9.91
C GLY A 47 15.79 23.80 -8.72
N ALA A 48 14.91 23.54 -7.74
CA ALA A 48 15.19 22.58 -6.68
C ALA A 48 15.04 21.18 -7.29
N PHE A 49 16.10 20.38 -7.24
CA PHE A 49 16.16 19.07 -7.85
C PHE A 49 14.97 18.13 -7.51
N LEU A 50 14.32 18.33 -6.36
CA LEU A 50 13.14 17.55 -5.94
C LEU A 50 11.81 18.01 -6.57
N GLU A 51 11.78 19.14 -7.28
CA GLU A 51 10.57 19.75 -7.84
C GLU A 51 10.51 19.71 -9.38
N ASN A 52 11.59 19.31 -10.06
CA ASN A 52 11.72 19.33 -11.53
C ASN A 52 11.80 17.92 -12.16
N GLY A 53 11.19 16.91 -11.57
CA GLY A 53 11.11 15.60 -12.21
C GLY A 53 9.84 14.84 -11.86
N ASP A 54 9.51 13.82 -12.67
CA ASP A 54 8.32 12.96 -12.55
C ASP A 54 8.36 12.01 -11.33
N TYR A 55 9.19 12.33 -10.35
CA TYR A 55 9.41 11.55 -9.14
C TYR A 55 9.06 12.36 -7.90
N ILE A 56 8.48 11.66 -6.94
CA ILE A 56 8.20 12.18 -5.61
C ILE A 56 9.12 11.51 -4.60
N THR A 57 9.41 12.18 -3.49
CA THR A 57 10.13 11.53 -2.40
C THR A 57 9.26 10.44 -1.76
N LEU A 58 9.89 9.40 -1.24
CA LEU A 58 9.18 8.33 -0.52
C LEU A 58 8.36 8.89 0.65
N ASN A 59 8.84 9.94 1.32
CA ASN A 59 8.10 10.57 2.42
C ASN A 59 6.84 11.29 1.92
N GLN A 60 6.91 12.01 0.79
CA GLN A 60 5.73 12.62 0.17
C GLN A 60 4.72 11.54 -0.24
N LEU A 61 5.19 10.46 -0.87
CA LEU A 61 4.35 9.33 -1.25
C LEU A 61 3.63 8.72 -0.03
N LEU A 62 4.37 8.42 1.04
CA LEU A 62 3.80 7.83 2.25
C LEU A 62 2.83 8.79 2.95
N LYS A 63 3.13 10.09 2.96
CA LYS A 63 2.23 11.11 3.50
C LYS A 63 0.93 11.17 2.70
N ALA A 64 1.00 11.15 1.37
CA ALA A 64 -0.16 11.19 0.49
C ALA A 64 -1.04 9.93 0.66
N VAL A 65 -0.44 8.73 0.68
CA VAL A 65 -1.20 7.47 0.75
C VAL A 65 -1.70 7.17 2.17
N LYS A 66 -0.85 7.30 3.19
CA LYS A 66 -1.18 6.86 4.57
C LYS A 66 -1.71 7.98 5.46
N GLY A 67 -1.53 9.25 5.07
CA GLY A 67 -1.80 10.42 5.92
C GLY A 67 -0.82 10.58 7.08
N THR A 68 0.30 9.85 7.10
CA THR A 68 1.28 9.89 8.19
C THR A 68 2.36 10.94 7.94
N LYS A 69 2.77 11.68 8.98
CA LYS A 69 3.78 12.76 8.86
C LYS A 69 5.20 12.27 8.52
N TYR A 70 5.55 11.01 8.84
CA TYR A 70 6.88 10.45 8.63
C TYR A 70 6.84 9.03 8.09
N GLY A 71 7.83 8.69 7.26
CA GLY A 71 8.10 7.31 6.86
C GLY A 71 8.67 6.52 8.03
N ASP A 72 7.86 5.68 8.64
CA ASP A 72 8.31 4.74 9.67
C ASP A 72 9.11 3.57 9.05
N SER A 73 10.08 3.04 9.80
CA SER A 73 10.85 1.82 9.56
C SER A 73 10.00 0.67 8.98
N TYR A 74 8.77 0.52 9.47
CA TYR A 74 7.82 -0.46 8.96
C TYR A 74 7.49 -0.27 7.48
N SER A 75 7.36 0.97 7.01
CA SER A 75 7.05 1.26 5.60
C SER A 75 8.21 0.88 4.68
N LEU A 76 9.45 1.07 5.14
CA LEU A 76 10.64 0.61 4.42
C LEU A 76 10.70 -0.91 4.31
N LEU A 77 10.43 -1.59 5.42
CA LEU A 77 10.37 -3.06 5.42
C LEU A 77 9.25 -3.57 4.51
N SER A 78 8.04 -3.05 4.68
CA SER A 78 6.84 -3.59 4.04
C SER A 78 6.70 -3.21 2.57
N TRP A 79 6.99 -1.96 2.19
CA TRP A 79 6.84 -1.48 0.81
C TRP A 79 8.11 -1.78 0.00
N VAL A 80 9.28 -1.47 0.54
CA VAL A 80 10.55 -1.57 -0.21
C VAL A 80 11.10 -2.99 -0.14
N LYS A 81 11.44 -3.50 1.05
CA LYS A 81 12.11 -4.80 1.17
C LYS A 81 11.20 -5.98 0.78
N ASN A 82 9.98 -6.02 1.32
CA ASN A 82 9.12 -7.19 1.19
C ASN A 82 8.31 -7.21 -0.12
N ARG A 83 8.11 -6.04 -0.76
CA ARG A 83 7.25 -5.88 -1.94
C ARG A 83 7.94 -5.23 -3.13
N GLY A 84 9.21 -4.83 -2.98
CA GLY A 84 10.01 -4.34 -4.10
C GLY A 84 9.53 -3.01 -4.69
N LEU A 85 9.06 -2.07 -3.86
CA LEU A 85 8.76 -0.72 -4.35
C LEU A 85 10.00 -0.15 -5.05
N PRO A 86 9.90 0.31 -6.32
CA PRO A 86 11.04 0.76 -7.11
C PRO A 86 11.56 2.10 -6.60
N ILE A 87 12.52 2.04 -5.67
CA ILE A 87 13.20 3.20 -5.11
C ILE A 87 14.41 3.56 -5.97
N ILE A 88 14.51 4.85 -6.30
CA ILE A 88 15.71 5.45 -6.88
C ILE A 88 16.38 6.28 -5.78
N HIS A 89 17.69 6.11 -5.64
CA HIS A 89 18.50 6.95 -4.76
C HIS A 89 19.03 8.15 -5.53
N LYS A 90 18.74 9.34 -5.03
CA LYS A 90 19.21 10.60 -5.60
C LYS A 90 20.01 11.38 -4.57
N ARG A 91 21.08 12.05 -5.00
CA ARG A 91 21.93 12.86 -4.11
C ARG A 91 21.77 14.34 -4.39
N VAL A 92 21.58 15.12 -3.33
CA VAL A 92 21.60 16.59 -3.36
C VAL A 92 22.60 17.07 -2.31
N GLY A 93 23.73 17.62 -2.77
CA GLY A 93 24.86 17.94 -1.89
C GLY A 93 25.36 16.69 -1.15
N LYS A 94 25.38 16.77 0.19
CA LYS A 94 25.76 15.66 1.08
C LYS A 94 24.59 14.74 1.44
N CYS A 95 23.35 15.09 1.06
CA CYS A 95 22.15 14.35 1.42
C CYS A 95 21.77 13.34 0.33
N SER A 96 21.20 12.20 0.75
CA SER A 96 20.65 11.17 -0.14
C SER A 96 19.15 11.02 0.11
N PHE A 97 18.38 11.09 -0.96
CA PHE A 97 16.93 11.02 -0.96
C PHE A 97 16.47 9.75 -1.68
N ARG A 98 15.44 9.13 -1.13
CA ARG A 98 14.72 8.02 -1.76
C ARG A 98 13.54 8.60 -2.53
N VAL A 99 13.52 8.42 -3.83
CA VAL A 99 12.47 8.93 -4.72
C VAL A 99 11.85 7.78 -5.52
N VAL A 100 10.63 7.98 -5.99
CA VAL A 100 9.86 7.02 -6.79
C VAL A 100 9.22 7.77 -7.94
N ARG A 101 9.35 7.25 -9.16
CA ARG A 101 8.59 7.78 -10.32
C ARG A 101 7.12 7.40 -10.17
N LEU A 102 6.22 8.32 -10.46
CA LEU A 102 4.77 8.10 -10.29
C LEU A 102 4.26 6.92 -11.11
N ASP A 103 4.71 6.78 -12.37
CA ASP A 103 4.33 5.65 -13.23
C ASP A 103 4.75 4.30 -12.65
N ASP A 104 5.97 4.24 -12.11
CA ASP A 104 6.50 3.02 -11.50
C ASP A 104 5.76 2.70 -10.19
N PHE A 105 5.38 3.73 -9.43
CA PHE A 105 4.52 3.58 -8.26
C PHE A 105 3.16 2.99 -8.65
N TRP A 106 2.49 3.50 -9.68
CA TRP A 106 1.18 3.01 -10.08
C TRP A 106 1.21 1.55 -10.58
N LYS A 107 2.23 1.17 -11.37
CA LYS A 107 2.46 -0.23 -11.79
C LYS A 107 2.69 -1.14 -10.59
N TRP A 108 3.50 -0.69 -9.64
CA TRP A 108 3.75 -1.42 -8.39
C TRP A 108 2.49 -1.54 -7.53
N ALA A 109 1.72 -0.45 -7.38
CA ALA A 109 0.51 -0.39 -6.59
C ALA A 109 -0.59 -1.29 -7.16
N GLU A 110 -0.70 -1.39 -8.49
CA GLU A 110 -1.64 -2.31 -9.13
C GLU A 110 -1.30 -3.79 -8.87
N THR A 111 0.00 -4.10 -8.85
CA THR A 111 0.49 -5.45 -8.52
C THR A 111 0.26 -5.77 -7.04
N ASN A 112 0.33 -4.77 -6.17
CA ASN A 112 0.13 -4.87 -4.72
C ASN A 112 -1.23 -4.28 -4.28
N LYS A 113 -2.26 -4.39 -5.14
CA LYS A 113 -3.55 -3.71 -4.98
C LYS A 113 -4.25 -4.13 -3.69
N ALA A 114 -4.17 -5.40 -3.31
CA ALA A 114 -4.79 -5.90 -2.08
C ALA A 114 -4.06 -5.42 -0.81
N PHE A 115 -2.78 -5.06 -0.93
CA PHE A 115 -1.99 -4.54 0.18
C PHE A 115 -2.20 -3.05 0.44
N ILE A 116 -2.27 -2.24 -0.62
CA ILE A 116 -2.33 -0.78 -0.47
C ILE A 116 -3.75 -0.32 -0.13
N ASP A 117 -3.86 0.65 0.78
CA ASP A 117 -5.12 1.26 1.22
C ASP A 117 -5.14 2.73 0.78
N PHE A 118 -6.10 3.09 -0.06
CA PHE A 118 -6.30 4.46 -0.56
C PHE A 118 -7.41 5.23 0.16
N SER A 119 -8.06 4.65 1.19
CA SER A 119 -9.18 5.28 1.91
C SER A 119 -8.85 6.62 2.59
N LYS A 120 -7.57 6.92 2.81
CA LYS A 120 -7.10 8.18 3.42
C LYS A 120 -6.44 9.13 2.43
N MET A 121 -6.22 8.69 1.20
CA MET A 121 -5.56 9.49 0.17
C MET A 121 -6.60 10.41 -0.48
N SER A 122 -6.26 11.68 -0.65
CA SER A 122 -7.10 12.61 -1.43
C SER A 122 -7.00 12.29 -2.92
N GLU A 123 -8.08 12.47 -3.67
CA GLU A 123 -8.07 12.30 -5.13
C GLU A 123 -7.07 13.25 -5.78
N CYS A 124 -6.33 12.74 -6.76
CA CYS A 124 -5.38 13.47 -7.59
C CYS A 124 -4.21 14.14 -6.85
N ILE A 125 -3.99 13.82 -5.56
CA ILE A 125 -2.87 14.39 -4.78
C ILE A 125 -1.48 13.98 -5.33
N LEU A 126 -1.43 12.89 -6.10
CA LEU A 126 -0.23 12.42 -6.79
C LEU A 126 -0.29 12.66 -8.30
N GLY A 127 -1.15 13.58 -8.77
CA GLY A 127 -1.39 13.84 -10.18
C GLY A 127 -2.47 12.94 -10.78
N ALA A 128 -2.38 12.65 -12.08
CA ALA A 128 -3.34 11.80 -12.77
C ALA A 128 -3.35 10.37 -12.17
N GLU A 129 -4.54 9.88 -11.84
CA GLU A 129 -4.74 8.54 -11.28
C GLU A 129 -5.19 7.57 -12.38
N PRO A 130 -4.72 6.32 -12.38
CA PRO A 130 -5.30 5.26 -13.19
C PRO A 130 -6.78 4.99 -12.83
N ASP A 131 -7.60 4.62 -13.82
CA ASP A 131 -9.05 4.41 -13.66
C ASP A 131 -9.43 3.46 -12.51
N TRP A 132 -8.62 2.42 -12.29
CA TRP A 132 -8.87 1.42 -11.26
C TRP A 132 -8.77 1.98 -9.84
N VAL A 133 -8.07 3.09 -9.63
CA VAL A 133 -7.82 3.66 -8.29
C VAL A 133 -9.12 4.16 -7.67
N LYS A 134 -10.01 4.75 -8.46
CA LYS A 134 -11.31 5.24 -7.98
C LYS A 134 -12.16 4.11 -7.40
N SER A 135 -12.32 3.02 -8.14
CA SER A 135 -13.05 1.84 -7.66
C SER A 135 -12.40 1.25 -6.41
N LYS A 136 -11.06 1.17 -6.37
CA LYS A 136 -10.33 0.66 -5.21
C LYS A 136 -10.51 1.54 -3.97
N ARG A 137 -10.49 2.86 -4.13
CA ARG A 137 -10.69 3.82 -3.04
C ARG A 137 -12.06 3.65 -2.38
N ILE A 138 -13.10 3.40 -3.18
CA ILE A 138 -14.44 3.10 -2.68
C ILE A 138 -14.43 1.81 -1.85
N GLU A 139 -13.86 0.73 -2.38
CA GLU A 139 -13.75 -0.55 -1.66
C GLU A 139 -12.97 -0.44 -0.35
N ASP A 140 -11.85 0.29 -0.34
CA ASP A 140 -11.05 0.51 0.87
C ASP A 140 -11.83 1.27 1.95
N THR A 141 -12.58 2.29 1.52
CA THR A 141 -13.43 3.09 2.41
C THR A 141 -14.53 2.23 3.02
N LEU A 142 -15.19 1.39 2.22
CA LEU A 142 -16.20 0.44 2.70
C LEU A 142 -15.60 -0.61 3.64
N CYS A 143 -14.44 -1.17 3.30
CA CYS A 143 -13.74 -2.15 4.13
C CYS A 143 -13.40 -1.57 5.52
N LYS A 144 -12.94 -0.32 5.56
CA LYS A 144 -12.66 0.40 6.81
C LYS A 144 -13.90 0.67 7.65
N ALA A 145 -15.06 0.86 7.02
CA ALA A 145 -16.34 0.98 7.72
C ALA A 145 -16.79 -0.35 8.36
N ILE A 146 -16.49 -1.49 7.75
CA ILE A 146 -16.80 -2.83 8.29
C ILE A 146 -15.98 -3.13 9.54
N LYS A 147 -14.71 -2.72 9.59
CA LYS A 147 -13.79 -3.03 10.68
C LYS A 147 -13.17 -1.80 11.33
N LYS A 148 -13.59 -1.54 12.56
CA LYS A 148 -12.97 -0.55 13.45
C LYS A 148 -11.63 -1.05 13.96
N THR A 149 -10.62 -0.22 13.78
CA THR A 149 -9.25 -0.41 14.31
C THR A 149 -8.87 0.65 15.34
N THR A 150 -9.82 1.51 15.72
CA THR A 150 -9.65 2.53 16.77
C THR A 150 -9.38 1.89 18.13
N PRO A 151 -8.82 2.60 19.11
CA PRO A 151 -8.76 2.12 20.48
C PRO A 151 -10.14 1.71 21.02
N TRP A 152 -10.18 0.81 22.00
CA TRP A 152 -11.41 0.48 22.72
C TRP A 152 -11.77 1.62 23.67
N THR A 153 -13.04 2.02 23.67
CA THR A 153 -13.57 3.03 24.61
C THR A 153 -14.19 2.35 25.83
N PRO A 154 -14.26 3.03 26.99
CA PRO A 154 -14.94 2.48 28.18
C PRO A 154 -16.39 2.05 27.91
N LEU A 155 -17.10 2.77 27.02
CA LEU A 155 -18.45 2.41 26.60
C LEU A 155 -18.50 1.11 25.79
N GLU A 156 -17.55 0.92 24.87
CA GLU A 156 -17.42 -0.35 24.14
C GLU A 156 -17.08 -1.50 25.08
N ASP A 157 -16.21 -1.28 26.06
CA ASP A 157 -15.85 -2.30 27.06
C ASP A 157 -17.06 -2.70 27.92
N GLY A 158 -17.87 -1.73 28.37
CA GLY A 158 -19.11 -2.00 29.10
C GLY A 158 -20.08 -2.83 28.27
N ARG A 159 -20.32 -2.45 27.01
CA ARG A 159 -21.18 -3.22 26.09
C ARG A 159 -20.65 -4.63 25.83
N LEU A 160 -19.34 -4.79 25.68
CA LEU A 160 -18.72 -6.11 25.52
C LEU A 160 -18.97 -6.96 26.76
N ALA A 161 -18.75 -6.42 27.97
CA ALA A 161 -19.01 -7.12 29.22
C ALA A 161 -20.47 -7.56 29.34
N ASP A 162 -21.43 -6.71 28.93
CA ASP A 162 -22.85 -7.04 28.93
C ASP A 162 -23.17 -8.19 27.97
N TYR A 163 -22.63 -8.20 26.76
CA TYR A 163 -22.83 -9.31 25.81
C TYR A 163 -22.26 -10.63 26.32
N ILE A 164 -21.09 -10.59 26.98
CA ILE A 164 -20.48 -11.79 27.57
C ILE A 164 -21.30 -12.28 28.76
N ARG A 165 -21.77 -11.38 29.62
CA ARG A 165 -22.63 -11.71 30.78
C ARG A 165 -23.97 -12.30 30.33
N GLU A 166 -24.55 -11.77 29.27
CA GLU A 166 -25.80 -12.30 28.68
C GLU A 166 -25.62 -13.73 28.15
N GLY A 167 -24.44 -14.07 27.62
CA GLY A 167 -24.10 -15.43 27.18
C GLY A 167 -24.87 -15.97 25.96
N LYS A 168 -25.77 -15.18 25.38
CA LYS A 168 -26.63 -15.60 24.26
C LYS A 168 -25.93 -15.56 22.90
N LYS A 169 -25.02 -14.59 22.71
CA LYS A 169 -24.37 -14.31 21.42
C LYS A 169 -23.03 -15.03 21.31
N THR A 170 -22.74 -15.54 20.12
CA THR A 170 -21.43 -16.06 19.76
C THR A 170 -20.43 -14.91 19.60
N GLY A 171 -19.13 -15.21 19.75
CA GLY A 171 -18.09 -14.19 19.53
C GLY A 171 -18.10 -13.58 18.12
N HIS A 172 -18.60 -14.30 17.11
CA HIS A 172 -18.72 -13.79 15.74
C HIS A 172 -19.86 -12.77 15.62
N GLU A 173 -21.01 -13.03 16.25
CA GLU A 173 -22.12 -12.08 16.29
C GLU A 173 -21.73 -10.82 17.05
N ILE A 174 -21.06 -10.97 18.21
CA ILE A 174 -20.52 -9.84 18.97
C ILE A 174 -19.56 -9.03 18.09
N ALA A 175 -18.64 -9.68 17.37
CA ALA A 175 -17.72 -9.01 16.46
C ALA A 175 -18.44 -8.22 15.35
N LYS A 176 -19.50 -8.79 14.76
CA LYS A 176 -20.33 -8.13 13.73
C LYS A 176 -21.03 -6.89 14.29
N ILE A 177 -21.67 -7.01 15.46
CA ILE A 177 -22.39 -5.90 16.14
C ILE A 177 -21.43 -4.78 16.56
N MET A 178 -20.24 -5.14 17.04
CA MET A 178 -19.25 -4.16 17.49
C MET A 178 -18.42 -3.59 16.33
N HIS A 179 -18.60 -4.09 15.10
CA HIS A 179 -17.78 -3.76 13.93
C HIS A 179 -16.28 -3.97 14.19
N ARG A 180 -15.93 -5.08 14.85
CA ARG A 180 -14.55 -5.47 15.21
C ARG A 180 -14.25 -6.85 14.65
N SER A 181 -12.98 -7.22 14.54
CA SER A 181 -12.64 -8.61 14.22
C SER A 181 -12.88 -9.53 15.43
N TYR A 182 -13.22 -10.79 15.20
CA TYR A 182 -13.33 -11.80 16.26
C TYR A 182 -12.07 -11.84 17.15
N GLY A 183 -10.88 -11.79 16.53
CA GLY A 183 -9.61 -11.78 17.27
C GLY A 183 -9.45 -10.56 18.17
N ALA A 184 -9.92 -9.38 17.75
CA ALA A 184 -9.91 -8.18 18.58
C ALA A 184 -10.85 -8.30 19.76
N VAL A 185 -12.05 -8.86 19.55
CA VAL A 185 -13.02 -9.14 20.64
C VAL A 185 -12.45 -10.15 21.63
N ALA A 186 -11.96 -11.28 21.14
CA ALA A 186 -11.39 -12.34 21.99
C ALA A 186 -10.18 -11.83 22.80
N LYS A 187 -9.29 -11.06 22.18
CA LYS A 187 -8.18 -10.42 22.88
C LYS A 187 -8.69 -9.44 23.95
N ARG A 188 -9.69 -8.61 23.62
CA ARG A 188 -10.22 -7.63 24.56
C ARG A 188 -10.90 -8.29 25.75
N CYS A 189 -11.61 -9.40 25.56
CA CYS A 189 -12.14 -10.19 26.67
C CYS A 189 -11.02 -10.62 27.63
N ASN A 190 -9.90 -11.11 27.11
CA ASN A 190 -8.75 -11.49 27.93
C ASN A 190 -8.15 -10.27 28.65
N ASP A 191 -7.98 -9.14 27.96
CA ASP A 191 -7.43 -7.91 28.54
C ASP A 191 -8.30 -7.39 29.70
N LEU A 192 -9.62 -7.61 29.65
CA LEU A 192 -10.60 -7.19 30.67
C LEU A 192 -10.88 -8.28 31.73
N GLY A 193 -10.26 -9.45 31.65
CA GLY A 193 -10.55 -10.59 32.54
C GLY A 193 -11.96 -11.16 32.40
N LEU A 194 -12.60 -10.97 31.24
CA LEU A 194 -13.93 -11.51 30.94
C LEU A 194 -13.86 -12.97 30.50
N GLY A 195 -14.98 -13.69 30.64
CA GLY A 195 -15.13 -15.03 30.08
C GLY A 195 -14.96 -15.05 28.56
N ASN A 196 -14.53 -16.20 28.03
CA ASN A 196 -14.43 -16.39 26.59
C ASN A 196 -15.81 -16.26 25.93
N PRO A 197 -15.93 -15.57 24.78
CA PRO A 197 -17.17 -15.54 24.03
C PRO A 197 -17.63 -16.94 23.68
N LYS A 198 -18.95 -17.15 23.62
CA LYS A 198 -19.53 -18.43 23.20
C LYS A 198 -18.97 -18.82 21.83
N ARG A 199 -18.45 -20.04 21.74
CA ARG A 199 -17.94 -20.58 20.49
C ARG A 199 -19.11 -20.83 19.54
N MET A 200 -18.87 -20.55 18.27
CA MET A 200 -19.79 -20.94 17.22
C MET A 200 -19.75 -22.46 17.10
N THR A 201 -20.89 -23.08 16.80
CA THR A 201 -20.93 -24.48 16.39
C THR A 201 -20.13 -24.64 15.09
N ALA A 202 -19.60 -25.85 14.85
CA ALA A 202 -18.93 -26.12 13.58
C ALA A 202 -19.92 -25.86 12.44
N HIS A 203 -19.56 -24.97 11.51
CA HIS A 203 -20.35 -24.79 10.31
C HIS A 203 -20.03 -25.91 9.33
N GLU A 204 -21.04 -26.70 8.99
CA GLU A 204 -21.04 -27.57 7.81
C GLU A 204 -21.33 -26.72 6.56
N HIS A 205 -20.40 -25.83 6.22
CA HIS A 205 -20.48 -25.13 4.93
C HIS A 205 -19.65 -25.88 3.89
N SER A 206 -20.34 -26.37 2.86
CA SER A 206 -19.74 -27.01 1.70
C SER A 206 -19.68 -26.01 0.55
N TRP A 207 -18.47 -25.81 0.00
CA TRP A 207 -18.25 -24.89 -1.10
C TRP A 207 -18.77 -25.47 -2.41
N SER A 208 -19.67 -24.75 -3.07
CA SER A 208 -20.00 -25.00 -4.47
C SER A 208 -18.92 -24.42 -5.40
N ASN A 209 -18.80 -24.98 -6.61
CA ASN A 209 -17.87 -24.47 -7.62
C ASN A 209 -18.14 -23.00 -7.96
N LYS A 210 -19.42 -22.60 -8.03
CA LYS A 210 -19.82 -21.22 -8.31
C LYS A 210 -19.37 -20.24 -7.22
N GLU A 211 -19.54 -20.59 -5.94
CA GLU A 211 -19.07 -19.75 -4.83
C GLU A 211 -17.55 -19.59 -4.86
N VAL A 212 -16.82 -20.67 -5.16
CA VAL A 212 -15.37 -20.63 -5.30
C VAL A 212 -14.97 -19.69 -6.44
N GLU A 213 -15.61 -19.79 -7.61
CA GLU A 213 -15.35 -18.91 -8.75
C GLU A 213 -15.62 -17.44 -8.40
N ASP A 214 -16.72 -17.14 -7.72
CA ASP A 214 -17.09 -15.76 -7.37
C ASP A 214 -16.14 -15.15 -6.33
N VAL A 215 -15.65 -15.96 -5.38
CA VAL A 215 -14.57 -15.56 -4.47
C VAL A 215 -13.27 -15.29 -5.25
N VAL A 216 -12.89 -16.19 -6.16
CA VAL A 216 -11.66 -16.05 -6.96
C VAL A 216 -11.73 -14.80 -7.86
N LYS A 217 -12.86 -14.53 -8.51
CA LYS A 217 -13.10 -13.30 -9.28
C LYS A 217 -12.91 -12.05 -8.41
N SER A 218 -13.44 -12.06 -7.19
CA SER A 218 -13.28 -10.97 -6.23
C SER A 218 -11.81 -10.79 -5.81
N VAL A 219 -11.05 -11.88 -5.65
CA VAL A 219 -9.60 -11.83 -5.37
C VAL A 219 -8.81 -11.28 -6.56
N ILE A 220 -9.17 -11.64 -7.80
CA ILE A 220 -8.55 -11.08 -9.02
C ILE A 220 -8.73 -9.56 -9.08
N ALA A 221 -9.93 -9.08 -8.74
CA ALA A 221 -10.25 -7.66 -8.63
C ALA A 221 -9.55 -6.95 -7.45
N ALA A 222 -8.92 -7.71 -6.55
CA ALA A 222 -8.32 -7.24 -5.29
C ALA A 222 -9.32 -6.61 -4.31
N THR A 223 -10.57 -7.10 -4.32
CA THR A 223 -11.56 -6.72 -3.33
C THR A 223 -11.11 -7.19 -1.94
N PRO A 224 -11.11 -6.33 -0.91
CA PRO A 224 -10.76 -6.70 0.45
C PRO A 224 -11.59 -7.87 1.00
N TYR A 225 -10.95 -8.82 1.68
CA TYR A 225 -11.63 -9.97 2.28
C TYR A 225 -12.86 -9.64 3.15
N PRO A 226 -12.87 -8.57 3.97
CA PRO A 226 -14.07 -8.23 4.75
C PRO A 226 -15.30 -7.95 3.88
N LEU A 227 -15.11 -7.38 2.69
CA LEU A 227 -16.20 -7.13 1.75
C LEU A 227 -16.67 -8.42 1.08
N ILE A 228 -15.74 -9.30 0.70
CA ILE A 228 -16.08 -10.62 0.14
C ILE A 228 -16.89 -11.43 1.17
N ALA A 229 -16.42 -11.46 2.42
CA ALA A 229 -17.10 -12.10 3.54
C ALA A 229 -18.52 -11.57 3.75
N ALA A 230 -18.68 -10.24 3.77
CA ALA A 230 -19.99 -9.61 3.93
C ALA A 230 -20.95 -9.93 2.76
N ARG A 231 -20.45 -9.98 1.52
CA ARG A 231 -21.27 -10.30 0.33
C ARG A 231 -21.73 -11.77 0.30
N MET A 232 -20.86 -12.67 0.76
CA MET A 232 -21.13 -14.12 0.76
C MET A 232 -21.84 -14.62 2.03
N ASP A 233 -22.06 -13.74 3.02
CA ASP A 233 -22.48 -14.10 4.39
C ASP A 233 -21.62 -15.23 5.01
N LEU A 234 -20.31 -15.21 4.72
CA LEU A 234 -19.33 -16.18 5.22
C LEU A 234 -18.29 -15.48 6.09
N SER A 235 -17.65 -16.23 6.99
CA SER A 235 -16.52 -15.70 7.73
C SER A 235 -15.29 -15.51 6.83
N GLU A 236 -14.51 -14.45 7.07
CA GLU A 236 -13.23 -14.25 6.37
C GLU A 236 -12.27 -15.43 6.54
N LYS A 237 -12.32 -16.09 7.71
CA LYS A 237 -11.50 -17.26 8.00
C LYS A 237 -11.89 -18.44 7.10
N ALA A 238 -13.17 -18.65 6.84
CA ALA A 238 -13.64 -19.68 5.92
C ALA A 238 -13.13 -19.42 4.49
N ILE A 239 -13.28 -18.17 4.00
CA ILE A 239 -12.77 -17.75 2.69
C ILE A 239 -11.26 -17.96 2.58
N ARG A 240 -10.49 -17.43 3.54
CA ARG A 240 -9.02 -17.58 3.56
C ARG A 240 -8.58 -19.03 3.64
N GLY A 241 -9.26 -19.84 4.45
CA GLY A 241 -8.97 -21.26 4.60
C GLY A 241 -9.28 -22.07 3.33
N MET A 242 -10.32 -21.69 2.58
CA MET A 242 -10.60 -22.26 1.25
C MET A 242 -9.49 -21.86 0.26
N LEU A 243 -9.16 -20.58 0.17
CA LEU A 243 -8.12 -20.08 -0.74
C LEU A 243 -6.73 -20.68 -0.44
N TYR A 244 -6.40 -20.87 0.83
CA TYR A 244 -5.17 -21.54 1.24
C TYR A 244 -5.11 -22.99 0.76
N ARG A 245 -6.23 -23.73 0.80
CA ARG A 245 -6.29 -25.11 0.32
C ARG A 245 -6.00 -25.18 -1.19
N LEU A 246 -6.57 -24.24 -1.95
CA LEU A 246 -6.41 -24.15 -3.41
C LEU A 246 -5.02 -23.65 -3.84
N TYR A 247 -4.56 -22.53 -3.29
CA TYR A 247 -3.38 -21.80 -3.78
C TYR A 247 -2.15 -21.88 -2.85
N LYS A 248 -2.26 -22.57 -1.72
CA LYS A 248 -1.23 -22.66 -0.66
C LYS A 248 -0.81 -21.31 -0.08
N THR A 249 -1.63 -20.28 -0.26
CA THR A 249 -1.45 -18.97 0.34
C THR A 249 -2.79 -18.26 0.49
N GLU A 250 -2.92 -17.42 1.51
CA GLU A 250 -4.07 -16.54 1.70
C GLU A 250 -3.78 -15.09 1.27
N ASN A 251 -2.55 -14.80 0.80
CA ASN A 251 -2.18 -13.48 0.34
C ASN A 251 -2.77 -13.24 -1.06
N GLN A 252 -3.74 -12.32 -1.15
CA GLN A 252 -4.44 -12.04 -2.40
C GLN A 252 -3.50 -11.66 -3.55
N ASP A 253 -2.50 -10.81 -3.33
CA ASP A 253 -1.56 -10.42 -4.40
C ASP A 253 -0.73 -11.60 -4.90
N LYS A 254 -0.38 -12.55 -4.02
CA LYS A 254 0.26 -13.81 -4.43
C LYS A 254 -0.70 -14.71 -5.23
N ILE A 255 -1.95 -14.83 -4.81
CA ILE A 255 -2.98 -15.60 -5.54
C ILE A 255 -3.18 -14.98 -6.94
N ARG A 256 -3.31 -13.66 -7.03
CA ARG A 256 -3.41 -12.90 -8.29
C ARG A 256 -2.21 -13.18 -9.20
N ALA A 257 -1.00 -13.21 -8.64
CA ALA A 257 0.20 -13.55 -9.39
C ALA A 257 0.19 -14.99 -9.91
N ILE A 258 -0.20 -15.96 -9.09
CA ILE A 258 -0.32 -17.38 -9.48
C ILE A 258 -1.31 -17.53 -10.65
N ILE A 259 -2.51 -16.96 -10.52
CA ILE A 259 -3.56 -17.02 -11.56
C ILE A 259 -3.06 -16.38 -12.87
N LYS A 260 -2.37 -15.24 -12.79
CA LYS A 260 -1.81 -14.55 -13.96
C LYS A 260 -0.76 -15.39 -14.68
N VAL A 261 0.03 -16.20 -13.96
CA VAL A 261 1.00 -17.12 -14.57
C VAL A 261 0.28 -18.30 -15.23
N SER A 262 -0.66 -18.94 -14.53
CA SER A 262 -1.42 -20.08 -15.05
C SER A 262 -2.21 -19.74 -16.32
N GLY A 263 -2.82 -18.55 -16.38
CA GLY A 263 -3.53 -18.09 -17.58
C GLY A 263 -2.62 -17.79 -18.78
N LYS A 264 -1.33 -17.46 -18.55
CA LYS A 264 -0.35 -17.26 -19.62
C LYS A 264 0.18 -18.57 -20.20
N SER A 265 0.24 -19.64 -19.40
CA SER A 265 0.68 -20.96 -19.85
C SER A 265 -0.32 -21.60 -20.83
N GLN A 266 -1.62 -21.36 -20.65
CA GLN A 266 -2.67 -21.85 -21.56
C GLN A 266 -2.75 -21.09 -22.90
N GLY A 267 -2.10 -19.92 -23.02
CA GLY A 267 -2.08 -19.11 -24.23
C GLY A 267 -0.87 -19.33 -25.14
N ARG A 268 0.01 -20.30 -24.83
CA ARG A 268 1.22 -20.62 -25.61
C ARG A 268 1.14 -21.93 -26.39
N GLU A 269 -0.01 -22.61 -26.39
CA GLU A 269 -0.29 -23.81 -27.19
C GLU A 269 -1.23 -23.54 -28.38
N LYS A 270 -1.11 -22.37 -29.01
CA LYS A 270 -1.75 -22.11 -30.32
C LYS A 270 -0.73 -21.60 -31.31
#